data_AF-A0A1T5FKT0-F1
#
_entry.id   AF-A0A1T5FKT0-F1
#
_cell.length_a   1.000
_cell.length_b   1.000
_cell.length_c   1.000
_cell.angle_alpha   90.00
_cell.angle_beta   90.00
_cell.angle_gamma   90.00
#
_symmetry.space_group_name_H-M   'P 1'
#
loop_
_entity.id
_entity.type
_entity.pdbx_description
1 polymer ?
#
loop_
_entity_poly.entity_id
_entity_poly.type
_entity_poly.pdbx_seq_one_letter_code
_entity_poly.pdbx_strand_id
1 'polypeptide(L)' 'MQIATQAEYDAAIDRIQALTGAPEGSPEEKELLKLVLAVEIWETKHRIG' A
#
# COMPACT_ATOMS: atom_id res chain seq x y z
N MET A 1 5.51 -2.76 -7.14
CA MET A 1 5.75 -3.50 -5.88
C MET A 1 4.66 -4.56 -5.78
N GLN A 2 5.00 -5.76 -5.35
CA GLN A 2 4.04 -6.86 -5.16
C GLN A 2 4.16 -7.32 -3.71
N ILE A 3 3.04 -7.36 -2.99
CA ILE A 3 2.95 -7.91 -1.64
C ILE A 3 2.73 -9.42 -1.77
N ALA A 4 3.55 -10.23 -1.10
CA ALA A 4 3.51 -11.69 -1.13
C ALA A 4 3.19 -12.31 0.23
N THR A 5 3.44 -11.60 1.33
CA THR A 5 3.24 -12.10 2.70
C THR A 5 2.38 -11.17 3.53
N GLN A 6 1.81 -11.70 4.63
CA GLN A 6 1.08 -10.89 5.61
C GLN A 6 1.96 -9.80 6.23
N ALA A 7 3.22 -10.11 6.55
CA ALA A 7 4.13 -9.12 7.13
C ALA A 7 4.43 -7.96 6.17
N GLU A 8 4.55 -8.23 4.86
CA GLU A 8 4.68 -7.18 3.85
C GLU A 8 3.39 -6.37 3.68
N TYR A 9 2.23 -6.99 3.86
CA TYR A 9 0.95 -6.28 3.89
C TYR A 9 0.88 -5.34 5.09
N ASP A 10 1.17 -5.82 6.30
CA ASP A 10 1.15 -5.02 7.53
C ASP A 10 2.12 -3.82 7.42
N ALA A 11 3.34 -4.06 6.92
CA ALA A 11 4.31 -3.01 6.67
C ALA A 11 3.84 -1.99 5.60
N ALA A 12 3.13 -2.44 4.57
CA ALA A 12 2.55 -1.55 3.56
C ALA A 12 1.43 -0.68 4.16
N ILE A 13 0.58 -1.23 5.02
CA ILE A 13 -0.46 -0.47 5.73
C ILE A 13 0.15 0.61 6.63
N ASP A 14 1.15 0.26 7.44
CA ASP A 14 1.85 1.23 8.31
C ASP A 14 2.49 2.36 7.48
N ARG A 15 3.07 2.01 6.33
CA ARG A 15 3.68 3.00 5.43
C ARG A 15 2.65 3.90 4.76
N ILE A 16 1.50 3.37 4.35
CA ILE A 16 0.37 4.16 3.82
C ILE A 16 -0.09 5.19 4.86
N GLN A 17 -0.23 4.78 6.13
CA GLN A 17 -0.60 5.70 7.21
C GLN A 17 0.44 6.81 7.39
N ALA A 18 1.73 6.47 7.36
CA ALA A 18 2.82 7.44 7.49
C ALA A 18 2.89 8.44 6.33
N LEU A 19 2.44 8.06 5.13
CA LEU A 19 2.44 8.90 3.93
C LEU A 19 1.12 9.64 3.69
N THR A 20 0.11 9.40 4.52
CA THR A 20 -1.20 10.05 4.37
C THR A 20 -1.05 11.57 4.56
N GLY A 21 -1.55 12.34 3.59
CA GLY A 21 -1.40 13.79 3.57
C GLY A 21 -0.10 14.28 2.93
N ALA A 22 0.65 13.39 2.25
CA ALA A 22 1.77 13.79 1.39
C ALA A 22 1.34 14.88 0.39
N PRO A 23 2.19 15.90 0.13
CA PRO A 23 1.86 16.94 -0.84
C PRO A 23 1.60 16.38 -2.23
N GLU A 24 0.65 16.95 -2.95
CA GLU A 24 0.36 16.57 -4.33
C GLU A 24 1.60 16.75 -5.23
N GLY A 25 1.86 15.76 -6.09
CA GLY A 25 3.00 15.69 -6.99
C GLY A 25 4.31 15.22 -6.34
N SER A 26 4.35 15.08 -5.01
CA SER A 26 5.53 14.66 -4.27
C SER A 26 5.94 13.21 -4.56
N PRO A 27 7.23 12.85 -4.37
CA PRO A 27 7.65 11.45 -4.35
C PRO A 27 6.86 10.59 -3.36
N GLU A 28 6.50 11.16 -2.22
CA GLU A 28 5.73 10.54 -1.13
C GLU A 28 4.31 10.17 -1.58
N GLU A 29 3.61 11.06 -2.30
CA GLU A 29 2.31 10.74 -2.89
C GLU A 29 2.42 9.61 -3.92
N LYS A 30 3.46 9.64 -4.76
CA LYS A 30 3.69 8.58 -5.75
C LYS A 30 3.99 7.23 -5.09
N GLU A 31 4.67 7.23 -3.94
CA GLU A 31 4.89 6.04 -3.12
C GLU A 31 3.57 5.55 -2.51
N LEU A 32 2.79 6.46 -1.92
CA LEU A 32 1.47 6.19 -1.34
C LEU A 32 0.54 5.51 -2.35
N LEU A 33 0.39 6.08 -3.55
CA LEU A 33 -0.45 5.52 -4.61
C LEU A 33 -0.03 4.10 -5.02
N LYS A 34 1.27 3.84 -5.07
CA LYS A 34 1.79 2.50 -5.40
C LYS A 34 1.50 1.48 -4.30
N LEU A 35 1.61 1.90 -3.03
CA LEU A 35 1.34 1.04 -1.88
C LEU A 35 -0.15 0.70 -1.78
N VAL A 36 -1.02 1.70 -1.95
CA VAL A 36 -2.49 1.50 -1.95
C VAL A 36 -2.88 0.49 -3.02
N LEU A 37 -2.41 0.66 -4.26
CA LEU A 37 -2.70 -0.29 -5.34
C LEU A 37 -2.18 -1.71 -5.04
N ALA A 38 -0.99 -1.83 -4.45
CA ALA A 38 -0.41 -3.13 -4.11
C ALA A 38 -1.22 -3.84 -3.01
N VAL A 39 -1.72 -3.08 -2.02
CA VAL A 39 -2.61 -3.54 -0.96
C VAL A 39 -3.94 -4.01 -1.54
N GLU A 40 -4.60 -3.23 -2.40
CA GLU A 40 -5.87 -3.61 -3.04
C GLU A 40 -5.75 -4.91 -3.86
N ILE A 41 -4.66 -5.07 -4.61
CA ILE A 41 -4.38 -6.30 -5.36
C ILE A 41 -4.20 -7.49 -4.42
N TRP A 42 -3.48 -7.31 -3.31
CA TRP A 42 -3.25 -8.36 -2.33
C TRP A 42 -4.56 -8.76 -1.65
N GLU A 43 -5.34 -7.79 -1.19
CA GLU A 43 -6.65 -8.02 -0.57
C GLU A 43 -7.57 -8.76 -1.54
N THR A 44 -7.67 -8.33 -2.79
CA THR A 44 -8.53 -9.00 -3.78
C THR A 44 -8.19 -10.49 -3.94
N LYS A 45 -6.91 -10.86 -3.84
CA LYS A 45 -6.46 -12.27 -3.93
C LYS A 45 -6.72 -13.07 -2.66
N HIS A 46 -6.75 -12.43 -1.49
CA HIS A 46 -6.87 -13.09 -0.19
C HIS A 46 -8.27 -12.95 0.43
N ARG A 47 -9.12 -12.09 -0.13
CA ARG A 47 -10.52 -11.89 0.27
C ARG A 47 -11.48 -12.81 -0.50
N ILE A 48 -10.98 -13.92 -1.03
CA ILE A 48 -11.82 -15.03 -1.49
C ILE A 48 -12.30 -15.79 -0.24
N GLY A 49 -13.29 -15.19 0.41
CA GLY A 49 -14.23 -15.87 1.31
C GLY A 49 -15.53 -16.11 0.57
#